data_AF-A0A0P9E8F9-F1
#
_entry.id   AF-A0A0P9E8F9-F1
#
_cell.length_a   1.000
_cell.length_b   1.000
_cell.length_c   1.000
_cell.angle_alpha   90.00
_cell.angle_beta   90.00
_cell.angle_gamma   90.00
#
_symmetry.space_group_name_H-M   'P 1'
#
loop_
_entity.id
_entity.type
_entity.pdbx_description
1 polymer ?
#
loop_
_entity_poly.entity_id
_entity_poly.type
_entity_poly.pdbx_seq_one_letter_code
_entity_poly.pdbx_strand_id
1 'polypeptide(L)'
;MVIRVGVKLKGKTDETIETSAIANSAYETPEPEVVIPETLAKRLNLFPKLLSEARIEEYRSIAGVTRIYYIPDAIRIFITTTNKG
;
A
#
# COMPACT_ATOMS: atom_id res chain seq x y z
N MET A 1 8.34 5.90 -15.79
CA MET A 1 7.03 6.54 -16.06
C MET A 1 6.21 6.46 -14.78
N VAL A 2 5.62 7.56 -14.34
CA VAL A 2 4.83 7.62 -13.10
C VAL A 2 3.40 7.98 -13.49
N ILE A 3 2.43 7.13 -13.17
CA ILE A 3 1.02 7.33 -13.54
C ILE A 3 0.17 7.48 -12.29
N ARG A 4 -0.69 8.50 -12.27
CA ARG A 4 -1.74 8.63 -11.26
C ARG A 4 -2.95 7.79 -11.66
N VAL A 5 -3.32 6.86 -10.79
CA VAL A 5 -4.46 5.96 -10.98
C VAL A 5 -5.49 6.14 -9.88
N GLY A 6 -6.76 5.99 -10.23
CA GLY A 6 -7.81 5.75 -9.25
C GLY A 6 -7.73 4.30 -8.78
N VAL A 7 -7.82 4.10 -7.46
CA VAL A 7 -7.77 2.76 -6.86
C VAL A 7 -8.88 2.58 -5.84
N LYS A 8 -9.35 1.33 -5.76
CA LYS A 8 -10.23 0.85 -4.71
C LYS A 8 -9.46 -0.15 -3.87
N LEU A 9 -9.40 0.11 -2.57
CA LEU A 9 -8.76 -0.73 -1.57
C LEU A 9 -9.85 -1.45 -0.78
N LYS A 10 -9.73 -2.76 -0.64
CA LYS A 10 -10.57 -3.58 0.24
C LYS A 10 -9.72 -4.20 1.35
N GLY A 11 -9.98 -3.84 2.60
CA GLY A 11 -9.38 -4.43 3.79
C GLY A 11 -9.92 -5.83 4.11
N LYS A 12 -9.31 -6.52 5.08
CA LYS A 12 -9.77 -7.84 5.55
C LYS A 12 -11.07 -7.75 6.35
N THR A 13 -11.35 -6.62 6.98
CA THR A 13 -12.50 -6.38 7.87
C THR A 13 -13.62 -5.59 7.16
N ASP A 14 -13.77 -5.83 5.85
CA ASP A 14 -14.79 -5.26 4.95
C ASP A 14 -14.73 -3.74 4.70
N GLU A 15 -13.72 -3.03 5.19
CA GLU A 15 -13.51 -1.63 4.84
C GLU A 15 -13.18 -1.52 3.35
N THR A 16 -13.86 -0.59 2.70
CA THR A 16 -13.63 -0.30 1.30
C THR A 16 -13.37 1.20 1.15
N ILE A 17 -12.24 1.55 0.55
CA ILE A 17 -11.80 2.93 0.37
C ILE A 17 -11.45 3.17 -1.09
N GLU A 18 -12.06 4.18 -1.68
CA GLU A 18 -11.66 4.70 -2.99
C GLU A 18 -10.74 5.91 -2.81
N THR A 19 -9.61 5.90 -3.50
CA THR A 19 -8.62 6.96 -3.43
C THR A 19 -7.78 7.01 -4.70
N SER A 20 -6.80 7.91 -4.76
CA SER A 20 -5.80 7.93 -5.83
C SER A 20 -4.48 7.36 -5.34
N ALA A 21 -3.79 6.64 -6.22
CA ALA A 21 -2.44 6.15 -5.99
C ALA A 21 -1.51 6.58 -7.12
N ILE A 22 -0.21 6.51 -6.82
CA ILE A 22 0.85 6.69 -7.81
C ILE A 22 1.40 5.30 -8.13
N ALA A 23 1.20 4.85 -9.36
CA ALA A 23 1.86 3.65 -9.87
C ALA A 23 3.28 4.02 -10.30
N ASN A 24 4.26 3.69 -9.46
CA ASN A 24 5.68 3.84 -9.74
C ASN A 24 6.45 2.58 -9.33
N SER A 25 7.65 2.40 -9.90
CA SER A 25 8.60 1.34 -9.52
C SER A 25 9.73 1.90 -8.65
N ALA A 26 9.45 2.91 -7.80
CA ALA A 26 10.48 3.59 -7.02
C ALA A 26 11.21 2.65 -6.02
N TYR A 27 10.72 1.42 -5.88
CA TYR A 27 11.39 0.28 -5.29
C TYR A 27 11.03 -0.98 -6.09
N GLU A 28 11.90 -1.99 -6.03
CA GLU A 28 11.70 -3.28 -6.66
C GLU A 28 11.20 -4.29 -5.63
N THR A 29 10.15 -5.03 -5.97
CA THR A 29 9.62 -6.14 -5.18
C THR A 29 9.17 -7.25 -6.13
N PRO A 30 9.32 -8.53 -5.77
CA PRO A 30 8.87 -9.66 -6.58
C PRO A 30 7.34 -9.72 -6.74
N GLU A 31 6.57 -9.09 -5.86
CA GLU A 31 5.11 -9.11 -5.87
C GLU A 31 4.51 -7.70 -5.82
N PRO A 32 3.27 -7.48 -6.31
CA PRO A 32 2.63 -6.17 -6.20
C PRO A 32 2.44 -5.75 -4.75
N GLU A 33 3.13 -4.68 -4.34
CA GLU A 33 3.01 -4.09 -3.02
C GLU A 33 2.48 -2.65 -3.09
N VAL A 34 1.84 -2.23 -2.01
CA VAL A 34 1.30 -0.87 -1.87
C VAL A 34 1.79 -0.27 -0.57
N VAL A 35 2.46 0.87 -0.68
CA VAL A 35 2.78 1.69 0.49
C VAL A 35 1.62 2.63 0.76
N ILE A 36 1.05 2.55 1.95
CA ILE A 36 -0.06 3.41 2.38
C ILE A 36 0.38 4.37 3.49
N PRO A 37 -0.13 5.61 3.52
CA PRO A 37 0.06 6.51 4.67
C PRO A 37 -0.57 5.96 5.94
N GLU A 38 -0.06 6.35 7.11
CA GLU A 38 -0.60 5.94 8.42
C GLU A 38 -2.10 6.28 8.57
N THR A 39 -2.53 7.43 8.04
CA THR A 39 -3.95 7.85 8.05
C THR A 39 -4.84 6.88 7.30
N LEU A 40 -4.34 6.29 6.21
CA LEU A 40 -5.05 5.29 5.42
C LEU A 40 -5.01 3.92 6.12
N ALA A 41 -3.87 3.55 6.71
CA ALA A 41 -3.73 2.33 7.50
C ALA A 41 -4.70 2.29 8.69
N LYS A 42 -4.88 3.41 9.40
CA LYS A 42 -5.88 3.54 10.48
C LYS A 42 -7.31 3.32 9.97
N ARG A 43 -7.66 3.89 8.82
CA ARG A 43 -9.00 3.71 8.21
C ARG A 43 -9.27 2.29 7.74
N LEU A 44 -8.22 1.52 7.45
CA LEU A 44 -8.28 0.11 7.07
C LEU A 44 -8.10 -0.83 8.26
N ASN A 45 -8.07 -0.31 9.51
CA ASN A 45 -7.84 -1.07 10.73
C ASN A 45 -6.53 -1.90 10.72
N LEU A 46 -5.52 -1.45 9.97
CA LEU A 46 -4.18 -2.05 9.90
C LEU A 46 -3.20 -1.42 10.91
N PHE A 47 -3.58 -0.32 11.55
CA PHE A 47 -2.76 0.41 12.51
C PHE A 47 -3.65 1.11 13.56
N PRO A 48 -3.25 1.23 14.85
CA PRO A 48 -2.00 0.78 15.46
C PRO A 48 -1.97 -0.71 15.83
N LYS A 49 -3.13 -1.36 15.88
CA LYS A 49 -3.22 -2.81 16.13
C LYS A 49 -2.85 -3.54 14.85
N LEU A 50 -1.62 -4.02 14.79
CA LEU A 50 -1.13 -4.81 13.67
C LEU A 50 -1.77 -6.19 13.66
N LEU A 51 -1.95 -6.76 12.46
CA LEU A 51 -2.38 -8.14 12.30
C LEU A 51 -1.26 -9.10 12.75
N SER A 52 -1.62 -10.33 13.11
CA SER A 52 -0.69 -11.35 13.61
C SER A 52 0.48 -11.66 12.67
N GLU A 53 0.25 -11.49 11.37
CA GLU A 53 1.17 -11.75 10.28
C GLU A 53 2.06 -10.55 9.94
N ALA A 54 1.89 -9.42 10.64
CA ALA A 54 2.72 -8.24 10.44
C ALA A 54 4.17 -8.51 10.85
N ARG A 55 5.11 -8.07 10.02
CA ARG A 55 6.55 -8.14 10.27
C ARG A 55 7.22 -6.82 9.94
N ILE A 56 8.41 -6.60 10.47
CA ILE A 56 9.24 -5.45 10.11
C ILE A 56 10.15 -5.86 8.98
N GLU A 57 10.09 -5.12 7.87
CA GLU A 57 10.94 -5.32 6.71
C GLU A 57 11.83 -4.11 6.48
N GLU A 58 13.03 -4.35 5.96
CA GLU A 58 13.99 -3.31 5.61
C GLU A 58 13.97 -3.06 4.10
N TYR A 59 13.50 -1.88 3.70
CA TYR A 59 13.47 -1.47 2.30
C TYR A 59 14.64 -0.56 2.01
N ARG A 60 15.40 -0.92 0.97
CA ARG A 60 16.51 -0.12 0.46
C ARG A 60 16.00 0.78 -0.66
N SER A 61 16.24 2.08 -0.51
CA SER A 61 15.94 3.10 -1.50
C SER A 61 17.18 3.95 -1.78
N ILE A 62 17.08 4.85 -2.76
CA ILE A 62 18.12 5.85 -3.07
C ILE A 62 18.40 6.76 -1.84
N ALA A 63 17.41 6.94 -0.95
CA ALA A 63 17.53 7.76 0.24
C ALA A 63 18.07 7.02 1.48
N GLY A 64 18.36 5.71 1.37
CA GLY A 64 18.82 4.88 2.48
C GLY A 64 17.90 3.72 2.82
N VAL A 65 18.12 3.11 3.98
CA VAL A 65 17.37 1.96 4.51
C VAL A 65 16.28 2.44 5.45
N THR A 66 15.04 2.01 5.22
CA THR A 66 13.88 2.30 6.06
C THR A 66 13.27 1.00 6.56
N ARG A 67 12.89 0.99 7.84
CA ARG A 67 12.08 -0.08 8.44
C ARG A 67 10.61 0.25 8.30
N ILE A 68 9.85 -0.67 7.73
CA ILE A 68 8.39 -0.53 7.59
C ILE A 68 7.67 -1.78 8.08
N TYR A 69 6.45 -1.57 8.58
CA TYR A 69 5.53 -2.66 8.88
C TYR A 69 5.00 -3.23 7.57
N TYR A 70 5.36 -4.47 7.29
CA TYR A 70 4.85 -5.24 6.17
C TYR A 70 3.77 -6.19 6.68
N ILE A 71 2.63 -6.20 6.00
CA ILE A 71 1.49 -7.06 6.34
C ILE A 71 1.10 -7.83 5.05
N PRO A 72 1.41 -9.13 4.95
CA PRO A 72 1.05 -9.92 3.77
C PRO A 72 -0.47 -10.02 3.63
N ASP A 73 -0.94 -10.00 2.39
CA ASP A 73 -2.35 -10.17 2.03
C ASP A 73 -3.31 -9.19 2.74
N ALA A 74 -2.82 -8.05 3.21
CA ALA A 74 -3.59 -7.11 4.04
C ALA A 74 -4.76 -6.46 3.30
N ILE A 75 -4.60 -6.22 2.01
CA ILE A 75 -5.56 -5.52 1.17
C ILE A 75 -5.66 -6.14 -0.21
N ARG A 76 -6.86 -6.08 -0.80
CA ARG A 76 -7.04 -6.23 -2.24
C ARG A 76 -7.11 -4.85 -2.88
N ILE A 77 -6.32 -4.63 -3.92
CA ILE A 77 -6.29 -3.38 -4.68
C ILE A 77 -6.86 -3.59 -6.08
N PHE A 78 -7.71 -2.67 -6.52
CA PHE A 78 -8.27 -2.64 -7.87
C PHE A 78 -8.00 -1.28 -8.48
N ILE A 79 -7.52 -1.25 -9.73
CA ILE A 79 -7.45 -0.01 -10.50
C ILE A 79 -8.85 0.29 -11.02
N THR A 80 -9.39 1.45 -10.69
CA THR A 80 -10.74 1.86 -11.10
C THR A 80 -10.71 2.76 -12.33
N THR A 81 -9.68 3.60 -12.45
CA THR A 81 -9.49 4.50 -13.60
C THR A 81 -8.01 4.77 -13.82
N THR A 82 -7.55 4.72 -15.07
CA THR A 82 -6.25 5.28 -15.45
C THR A 82 -6.48 6.70 -15.93
N ASN A 83 -6.04 7.71 -15.19
CA ASN A 83 -6.14 9.06 -15.69
C ASN A 83 -5.13 9.20 -16.84
N LYS A 84 -5.63 9.36 -18.08
CA LYS A 84 -4.79 9.74 -19.22
C LYS A 84 -4.43 11.21 -19.02
N GLY A 85 -3.24 11.45 -18.46
CA GLY A 85 -2.54 12.70 -18.68
C GLY A 85 -2.14 12.81 -20.14
#